data_AF-A0A2E0KZ57-F1
#
_entry.id   AF-A0A2E0KZ57-F1
#
_cell.length_a   1.000
_cell.length_b   1.000
_cell.length_c   1.000
_cell.angle_alpha   90.00
_cell.angle_beta   90.00
_cell.angle_gamma   90.00
#
_symmetry.space_group_name_H-M   'P 1'
#
loop_
_entity.id
_entity.type
_entity.pdbx_description
1 polymer ?
#
loop_
_entity_poly.entity_id
_entity_poly.type
_entity_poly.pdbx_seq_one_letter_code
_entity_poly.pdbx_strand_id
1 'polypeptide(L)'
;MSKKGGLADSPFFRQPQPTEVSMPSPEKTAKKAKPKPKRSLKQPVNRDTVIPRHHDTNRDTMTPRYHDAIIEAVRKAVKGFGKEAATYRFTVDEKKAIADIIYTYSGQRVKTNGNEITRIALNFIISDYEENGENSVLHKVIKALNS
;
A
#
# COMPACT_ATOMS: atom_id res chain seq x y z
N MET A 1 -41.62 23.59 48.73
CA MET A 1 -41.98 22.68 47.61
C MET A 1 -40.74 22.50 46.75
N SER A 2 -40.10 21.34 46.78
CA SER A 2 -38.93 21.04 45.95
C SER A 2 -39.18 19.72 45.24
N LYS A 3 -39.15 19.73 43.90
CA LYS A 3 -39.10 18.54 43.07
C LYS A 3 -37.77 18.56 42.32
N LYS A 4 -36.83 17.69 42.72
CA LYS A 4 -35.67 17.32 41.90
C LYS A 4 -36.10 16.16 41.02
N GLY A 5 -36.29 16.43 39.72
CA GLY A 5 -36.54 15.40 38.72
C GLY A 5 -35.22 14.71 38.37
N GLY A 6 -35.14 13.41 38.66
CA GLY A 6 -33.97 12.58 38.45
C GLY A 6 -33.73 12.28 36.96
N LEU A 7 -32.54 12.63 36.49
CA LEU A 7 -31.97 12.21 35.21
C LEU A 7 -31.25 10.85 35.30
N ALA A 8 -31.28 10.22 36.48
CA ALA A 8 -30.41 9.08 36.83
C ALA A 8 -30.97 7.70 36.43
N ASP A 9 -32.26 7.58 36.11
CA ASP A 9 -32.92 6.29 35.83
C ASP A 9 -33.10 6.03 34.33
N SER A 10 -32.13 6.45 33.49
CA SER A 10 -32.18 6.18 32.06
C SER A 10 -31.66 4.78 31.73
N PRO A 11 -32.41 3.97 30.96
CA PRO A 11 -31.97 2.63 30.54
C PRO A 11 -30.74 2.65 29.62
N PHE A 12 -30.34 3.83 29.11
CA PHE A 12 -29.16 4.01 28.27
C PHE A 12 -27.81 3.76 29.00
N PHE A 13 -27.77 3.83 30.33
CA PHE A 13 -26.53 3.65 31.10
C PHE A 13 -26.31 2.21 31.62
N ARG A 14 -27.09 1.23 31.16
CA ARG A 14 -26.84 -0.18 31.51
C ARG A 14 -25.60 -0.69 30.78
N GLN A 15 -24.51 -0.86 31.53
CA GLN A 15 -23.33 -1.59 31.05
C GLN A 15 -23.69 -3.05 30.75
N PRO A 16 -23.29 -3.62 29.59
CA PRO A 16 -23.45 -5.03 29.32
C PRO A 16 -22.53 -5.85 30.24
N GLN A 17 -23.09 -6.86 30.91
CA GLN A 17 -22.32 -7.81 31.70
C GLN A 17 -21.48 -8.70 30.77
N PRO A 18 -20.22 -9.02 31.12
CA PRO A 18 -19.38 -9.90 30.33
C PRO A 18 -19.86 -11.35 30.46
N THR A 19 -20.30 -11.94 29.34
CA THR A 19 -20.50 -13.37 29.20
C THR A 19 -19.13 -14.07 29.12
N GLU A 20 -18.85 -14.96 30.07
CA GLU A 20 -17.70 -15.86 30.02
C GLU A 20 -17.84 -16.83 28.84
N VAL A 21 -16.92 -16.73 27.88
CA VAL A 21 -16.79 -17.69 26.78
C VAL A 21 -15.71 -18.69 27.17
N SER A 22 -16.10 -19.93 27.46
CA SER A 22 -15.16 -21.03 27.70
C SER A 22 -14.53 -21.49 26.39
N MET A 23 -13.20 -21.42 26.28
CA MET A 23 -12.45 -22.04 25.18
C MET A 23 -12.13 -23.51 25.50
N PRO A 24 -12.20 -24.43 24.52
CA PRO A 24 -11.57 -25.73 24.65
C PRO A 24 -10.07 -25.68 24.25
N SER A 25 -9.30 -26.46 25.01
CA SER A 25 -7.85 -26.69 24.98
C SER A 25 -7.36 -27.43 23.72
N PRO A 26 -6.18 -27.11 23.15
CA PRO A 26 -5.55 -27.92 22.10
C PRO A 26 -4.64 -29.00 22.68
N GLU A 27 -4.99 -30.25 22.39
CA GLU A 27 -4.24 -31.46 22.74
C GLU A 27 -3.03 -31.67 21.80
N LYS A 28 -1.93 -32.08 22.41
CA LYS A 28 -0.62 -32.34 21.80
C LYS A 28 -0.64 -33.65 21.01
N THR A 29 0.00 -33.69 19.84
CA THR A 29 0.77 -34.87 19.43
C THR A 29 2.03 -34.50 18.65
N ALA A 30 3.08 -35.29 18.87
CA ALA A 30 4.46 -35.05 18.51
C ALA A 30 5.03 -36.26 17.75
N LYS A 31 6.23 -36.07 17.15
CA LYS A 31 7.25 -37.08 16.71
C LYS A 31 7.00 -37.69 15.31
N LYS A 32 7.98 -38.04 14.45
CA LYS A 32 9.46 -38.09 14.38
C LYS A 32 9.83 -38.42 12.89
N ALA A 33 10.78 -37.75 12.23
CA ALA A 33 12.17 -38.15 11.90
C ALA A 33 12.43 -39.22 10.78
N LYS A 34 13.09 -38.75 9.67
CA LYS A 34 14.16 -39.25 8.72
C LYS A 34 14.56 -40.76 8.66
N PRO A 35 15.30 -41.33 7.65
CA PRO A 35 16.23 -40.74 6.64
C PRO A 35 16.32 -41.38 5.20
N LYS A 36 17.29 -40.90 4.40
CA LYS A 36 17.70 -41.18 2.98
C LYS A 36 18.27 -42.60 2.71
N PRO A 37 18.53 -42.98 1.43
CA PRO A 37 19.93 -43.02 0.98
C PRO A 37 20.23 -42.59 -0.48
N LYS A 38 21.53 -42.37 -0.72
CA LYS A 38 22.24 -41.87 -1.91
C LYS A 38 22.33 -42.89 -3.05
N ARG A 39 22.45 -42.43 -4.30
CA ARG A 39 23.30 -43.11 -5.30
C ARG A 39 23.86 -42.14 -6.35
N SER A 40 25.18 -42.08 -6.38
CA SER A 40 26.06 -41.45 -7.37
C SER A 40 26.07 -42.25 -8.67
N LEU A 41 26.42 -41.61 -9.81
CA LEU A 41 27.57 -41.97 -10.67
C LEU A 41 27.59 -41.16 -12.00
N LYS A 42 28.77 -40.55 -12.24
CA LYS A 42 29.52 -40.41 -13.50
C LYS A 42 29.08 -39.37 -14.56
N GLN A 43 29.87 -38.30 -14.64
CA GLN A 43 30.15 -37.51 -15.86
C GLN A 43 30.99 -38.33 -16.86
N PRO A 44 30.91 -37.99 -18.16
CA PRO A 44 32.14 -37.74 -18.91
C PRO A 44 32.09 -36.57 -19.92
N VAL A 45 33.20 -35.81 -19.91
CA VAL A 45 34.02 -35.36 -21.06
C VAL A 45 33.47 -34.35 -22.08
N ASN A 46 34.01 -33.13 -21.94
CA ASN A 46 34.45 -32.16 -22.96
C ASN A 46 34.04 -32.38 -24.42
N ARG A 47 33.26 -31.43 -24.95
CA ARG A 47 33.43 -30.92 -26.31
C ARG A 47 33.37 -29.40 -26.28
N ASP A 48 34.52 -28.80 -26.53
CA ASP A 48 34.65 -27.42 -27.00
C ASP A 48 33.94 -27.31 -28.35
N THR A 49 32.83 -26.58 -28.35
CA THR A 49 32.27 -25.97 -29.56
C THR A 49 31.93 -24.54 -29.19
N VAL A 50 32.82 -23.62 -29.56
CA VAL A 50 32.60 -22.18 -29.46
C VAL A 50 31.52 -21.84 -30.50
N ILE A 51 30.27 -21.75 -30.03
CA ILE A 51 29.19 -21.11 -30.80
C ILE A 51 29.25 -19.62 -30.44
N PRO A 52 29.53 -18.71 -31.39
CA PRO A 52 29.42 -17.27 -31.15
C PRO A 52 27.96 -16.94 -30.84
N ARG A 53 27.65 -16.78 -29.56
CA ARG A 53 26.37 -16.23 -29.13
C ARG A 53 26.46 -14.73 -29.34
N HIS A 54 25.84 -14.26 -30.42
CA HIS A 54 25.47 -12.86 -30.57
C HIS A 54 24.63 -12.46 -29.35
N HIS A 55 25.24 -11.77 -28.39
CA HIS A 55 24.56 -11.10 -27.29
C HIS A 55 23.95 -9.78 -27.79
N ASP A 56 23.16 -9.85 -28.87
CA ASP A 56 22.32 -8.76 -29.31
C ASP A 56 20.99 -8.84 -28.55
N THR A 57 21.03 -8.50 -27.26
CA THR A 57 19.85 -8.06 -26.51
C THR A 57 20.20 -7.38 -25.18
N ASN A 58 21.27 -6.57 -25.14
CA ASN A 58 21.38 -5.53 -24.12
C ASN A 58 20.58 -4.30 -24.56
N ARG A 59 19.26 -4.46 -24.71
CA ARG A 59 18.33 -3.37 -24.37
C ARG A 59 17.94 -3.61 -22.93
N ASP A 60 18.93 -3.32 -22.08
CA ASP A 60 18.76 -3.03 -20.68
C ASP A 60 17.73 -1.89 -20.60
N THR A 61 16.48 -2.26 -20.34
CA THR A 61 15.39 -1.34 -20.04
C THR A 61 15.78 -0.65 -18.74
N MET A 62 16.49 0.47 -18.85
CA MET A 62 16.84 1.38 -17.75
C MET A 62 15.59 2.11 -17.19
N THR A 63 14.54 1.35 -16.89
CA THR A 63 13.32 1.83 -16.24
C THR A 63 12.79 0.86 -15.18
N PRO A 64 13.59 0.49 -14.15
CA PRO A 64 13.00 0.10 -12.85
C PRO A 64 13.25 1.13 -11.74
N ARG A 65 14.35 1.91 -11.78
CA ARG A 65 14.79 2.69 -10.62
C ARG A 65 13.96 3.93 -10.31
N TYR A 66 13.44 4.62 -11.33
CA TYR A 66 12.70 5.87 -11.16
C TYR A 66 11.38 5.66 -10.42
N HIS A 67 10.64 4.61 -10.79
CA HIS A 67 9.37 4.30 -10.14
C HIS A 67 9.55 3.94 -8.66
N ASP A 68 10.56 3.13 -8.35
CA ASP A 68 10.87 2.77 -6.97
C ASP A 68 11.31 3.99 -6.15
N ALA A 69 12.14 4.87 -6.72
CA ALA A 69 12.60 6.09 -6.06
C ALA A 69 11.44 7.05 -5.74
N ILE A 70 10.50 7.25 -6.67
CA ILE A 70 9.31 8.09 -6.44
C ILE A 70 8.40 7.46 -5.39
N ILE A 71 8.18 6.14 -5.45
CA ILE A 71 7.36 5.45 -4.45
C ILE A 71 7.95 5.65 -3.06
N GLU A 72 9.28 5.52 -2.91
CA GLU A 72 9.95 5.76 -1.63
C GLU A 72 9.86 7.21 -1.16
N ALA A 73 10.06 8.18 -2.05
CA ALA A 73 9.94 9.60 -1.76
C ALA A 73 8.54 9.96 -1.27
N VAL A 74 7.51 9.54 -2.02
CA VAL A 74 6.10 9.78 -1.68
C VAL A 74 5.73 9.09 -0.37
N ARG A 75 6.16 7.84 -0.16
CA ARG A 75 5.93 7.12 1.10
C ARG A 75 6.51 7.87 2.30
N LYS A 76 7.73 8.40 2.17
CA LYS A 76 8.40 9.16 3.23
C LYS A 76 7.63 10.45 3.54
N ALA A 77 7.18 11.17 2.52
CA ALA A 77 6.43 12.42 2.69
C ALA A 77 5.07 12.21 3.37
N VAL A 78 4.30 11.20 2.92
CA VAL A 78 2.94 10.93 3.42
C VAL A 78 2.96 10.43 4.87
N LYS A 79 4.01 9.71 5.28
CA LYS A 79 4.17 9.24 6.66
C LYS A 79 4.34 10.39 7.67
N GLY A 80 4.82 11.55 7.24
CA GLY A 80 4.90 12.74 8.08
C GLY A 80 3.51 13.29 8.38
N PHE A 81 3.23 13.62 9.65
CA PHE A 81 1.97 14.26 10.05
C PHE A 81 1.91 15.71 9.55
N GLY A 82 0.91 16.03 8.72
CA GLY A 82 0.63 17.41 8.31
C GLY A 82 0.02 18.19 9.47
N LYS A 83 0.54 19.40 9.73
CA LYS A 83 0.02 20.32 10.75
C LYS A 83 -0.87 21.42 10.18
N GLU A 84 -0.94 21.50 8.86
CA GLU A 84 -1.68 22.52 8.12
C GLU A 84 -2.95 21.90 7.56
N ALA A 85 -4.09 22.53 7.86
CA ALA A 85 -5.36 22.16 7.27
C ALA A 85 -5.42 22.67 5.83
N ALA A 86 -5.78 21.79 4.89
CA ALA A 86 -6.03 22.16 3.51
C ALA A 86 -7.47 21.77 3.13
N THR A 87 -8.21 22.70 2.55
CA THR A 87 -9.56 22.47 2.03
C THR A 87 -9.54 22.54 0.51
N TYR A 88 -9.78 21.40 -0.15
CA TYR A 88 -9.88 21.31 -1.61
C TYR A 88 -11.34 21.17 -2.04
N ARG A 89 -11.66 21.73 -3.21
CA ARG A 89 -12.96 21.52 -3.86
C ARG A 89 -12.82 20.39 -4.86
N PHE A 90 -13.46 19.27 -4.57
CA PHE A 90 -13.56 18.14 -5.49
C PHE A 90 -14.89 18.19 -6.23
N THR A 91 -14.88 17.79 -7.49
CA THR A 91 -16.09 17.44 -8.21
C THR A 91 -16.72 16.18 -7.62
N VAL A 92 -17.97 15.90 -8.00
CA VAL A 92 -18.68 14.68 -7.55
C VAL A 92 -17.94 13.43 -8.04
N ASP A 93 -17.46 13.44 -9.28
CA ASP A 93 -16.78 12.31 -9.90
C ASP A 93 -15.42 12.06 -9.24
N GLU A 94 -14.65 13.10 -8.95
CA GLU A 94 -13.38 12.98 -8.21
C GLU A 94 -13.60 12.37 -6.82
N LYS A 95 -14.61 12.86 -6.10
CA LYS A 95 -14.93 12.34 -4.76
C LYS A 95 -15.37 10.87 -4.82
N LYS A 96 -16.14 10.50 -5.84
CA LYS A 96 -16.55 9.11 -6.08
C LYS A 96 -15.34 8.23 -6.40
N ALA A 97 -14.45 8.66 -7.29
CA ALA A 97 -13.24 7.93 -7.63
C ALA A 97 -12.35 7.69 -6.39
N ILE A 98 -12.19 8.69 -5.52
CA ILE A 98 -11.45 8.53 -4.26
C ILE A 98 -12.15 7.52 -3.34
N ALA A 99 -13.48 7.57 -3.23
CA ALA A 99 -14.24 6.61 -2.41
C ALA A 99 -14.12 5.17 -2.93
N ASP A 100 -14.15 4.96 -4.25
CA ASP A 100 -13.98 3.66 -4.89
C ASP A 100 -12.58 3.08 -4.64
N ILE A 101 -11.54 3.94 -4.66
CA ILE A 101 -10.17 3.56 -4.29
C ILE A 101 -10.12 3.12 -2.83
N ILE A 102 -10.69 3.89 -1.90
CA ILE A 102 -10.73 3.55 -0.46
C ILE A 102 -11.44 2.20 -0.26
N TYR A 103 -12.58 2.01 -0.91
CA TYR A 103 -13.35 0.77 -0.84
C TYR A 103 -12.52 -0.43 -1.32
N THR A 104 -11.84 -0.28 -2.45
CA THR A 104 -10.97 -1.34 -3.01
C THR A 104 -9.89 -1.77 -2.01
N TYR A 105 -9.19 -0.83 -1.39
CA TYR A 105 -8.16 -1.14 -0.39
C TYR A 105 -8.72 -1.70 0.91
N SER A 106 -9.91 -1.25 1.32
CA SER A 106 -10.58 -1.79 2.51
C SER A 106 -10.89 -3.29 2.37
N GLY A 107 -11.27 -3.74 1.18
CA GLY A 107 -11.48 -5.16 0.87
C GLY A 107 -10.20 -6.01 1.03
N GLN A 108 -9.04 -5.38 0.89
CA GLN A 108 -7.72 -5.99 1.06
C GLN A 108 -7.20 -5.87 2.51
N ARG A 109 -8.03 -5.41 3.45
CA ARG A 109 -7.67 -5.11 4.85
C ARG A 109 -6.60 -4.01 4.99
N VAL A 110 -6.43 -3.16 3.97
CA VAL A 110 -5.56 -1.98 4.04
C VAL A 110 -6.42 -0.77 4.42
N LYS A 111 -6.10 -0.16 5.56
CA LYS A 111 -6.76 1.08 5.99
C LYS A 111 -6.12 2.25 5.26
N THR A 112 -6.94 3.02 4.54
CA THR A 112 -6.56 4.26 3.88
C THR A 112 -7.72 5.25 3.97
N ASN A 113 -7.46 6.53 3.74
CA ASN A 113 -8.46 7.57 3.72
C ASN A 113 -8.23 8.57 2.58
N GLY A 114 -9.22 9.44 2.34
CA GLY A 114 -9.16 10.42 1.26
C GLY A 114 -7.97 11.38 1.39
N ASN A 115 -7.63 11.80 2.61
CA ASN A 115 -6.49 12.69 2.83
C ASN A 115 -5.16 12.01 2.48
N GLU A 116 -4.97 10.73 2.83
CA GLU A 116 -3.78 9.96 2.44
C GLU A 116 -3.67 9.85 0.92
N ILE A 117 -4.78 9.53 0.23
CA ILE A 117 -4.82 9.45 -1.24
C ILE A 117 -4.49 10.80 -1.88
N THR A 118 -5.09 11.89 -1.40
CA THR A 118 -4.81 13.24 -1.89
C THR A 118 -3.34 13.62 -1.69
N ARG A 119 -2.75 13.30 -0.53
CA ARG A 119 -1.33 13.56 -0.28
C ARG A 119 -0.42 12.73 -1.17
N ILE A 120 -0.76 11.46 -1.45
CA ILE A 120 -0.02 10.63 -2.41
C ILE A 120 -0.02 11.28 -3.79
N ALA A 121 -1.20 11.65 -4.30
CA ALA A 121 -1.35 12.27 -5.61
C ALA A 121 -0.57 13.59 -5.72
N LEU A 122 -0.67 14.45 -4.70
CA LEU A 122 0.03 15.74 -4.69
C LEU A 122 1.56 15.56 -4.66
N ASN A 123 2.07 14.69 -3.79
CA ASN A 123 3.52 14.45 -3.71
C ASN A 123 4.07 13.79 -4.97
N PHE A 124 3.29 12.93 -5.63
CA PHE A 124 3.66 12.37 -6.94
C PHE A 124 3.84 13.47 -7.98
N ILE A 125 2.86 14.37 -8.10
CA ILE A 125 2.89 15.48 -9.07
C ILE A 125 4.07 16.43 -8.79
N ILE A 126 4.33 16.73 -7.50
CA ILE A 126 5.48 17.57 -7.10
C ILE A 126 6.80 16.89 -7.49
N SER A 127 6.96 15.60 -7.14
CA SER A 127 8.20 14.86 -7.43
C SER A 127 8.46 14.77 -8.95
N ASP A 128 7.42 14.50 -9.73
CA ASP A 128 7.50 14.46 -11.20
C ASP A 128 7.91 15.83 -11.78
N TYR A 129 7.40 16.93 -11.21
CA TYR A 129 7.78 18.28 -11.61
C TYR A 129 9.23 18.62 -11.25
N GLU A 130 9.67 18.29 -10.04
CA GLU A 130 11.05 18.55 -9.59
C GLU A 130 12.09 17.82 -10.47
N GLU A 131 11.77 16.61 -10.94
CA GLU A 131 12.70 15.83 -11.76
C GLU A 131 12.61 16.17 -13.26
N ASN A 132 11.40 16.38 -13.80
CA ASN A 132 11.19 16.53 -15.23
C ASN A 132 10.97 17.98 -15.71
N GLY A 133 10.73 18.92 -14.79
CA GLY A 133 10.48 20.34 -15.11
C GLY A 133 9.35 20.52 -16.13
N GLU A 134 9.65 21.12 -17.27
CA GLU A 134 8.69 21.34 -18.37
C GLU A 134 8.17 20.05 -19.01
N ASN A 135 8.89 18.93 -18.84
CA ASN A 135 8.46 17.63 -19.34
C ASN A 135 7.50 16.90 -18.39
N SER A 136 7.27 17.43 -17.18
CA SER A 136 6.35 16.85 -16.20
C SER A 136 4.91 16.86 -16.67
N VAL A 137 4.10 15.98 -16.07
CA VAL A 137 2.65 15.94 -16.25
C VAL A 137 2.04 17.27 -15.81
N LEU A 138 2.50 17.84 -14.69
CA LEU A 138 1.99 19.10 -14.17
C LEU A 138 2.16 20.24 -15.19
N HIS A 139 3.37 20.44 -15.71
CA HIS A 139 3.64 21.52 -16.66
C HIS A 139 2.80 21.36 -17.94
N LYS A 140 2.74 20.14 -18.48
CA LYS A 140 1.98 19.83 -19.69
C LYS A 140 0.49 20.10 -19.53
N VAL A 141 -0.11 19.69 -18.40
CA VAL A 141 -1.52 19.92 -18.12
C VAL A 141 -1.80 21.42 -17.93
N ILE A 142 -0.98 22.12 -17.14
CA ILE A 142 -1.14 23.58 -16.96
C ILE A 142 -1.04 24.30 -18.29
N LYS A 143 -0.06 23.95 -19.14
CA LYS A 143 0.08 24.53 -20.46
C LYS A 143 -1.16 24.28 -21.32
N ALA A 144 -1.67 23.06 -21.37
CA ALA A 144 -2.87 22.70 -22.13
C ALA A 144 -4.16 23.41 -21.64
N LEU A 145 -4.24 23.76 -20.36
CA LEU A 145 -5.38 24.51 -19.80
C LEU A 145 -5.32 26.02 -20.08
N ASN A 146 -4.14 26.57 -20.41
CA ASN A 146 -3.92 28.01 -20.63
C ASN A 146 -3.49 28.35 -22.07
N SER A 147 -3.52 27.37 -22.98
CA SER A 147 -3.28 27.55 -24.41
C SER A 147 -4.60 27.80 -25.13
#